data_AF-A0A3A1YFJ2-F1
#
_entry.id   AF-A0A3A1YFJ2-F1
#
_cell.length_a   1.000
_cell.length_b   1.000
_cell.length_c   1.000
_cell.angle_alpha   90.00
_cell.angle_beta   90.00
_cell.angle_gamma   90.00
#
_symmetry.space_group_name_H-M   'P 1'
#
loop_
_entity.id
_entity.type
_entity.pdbx_description
1 polymer ?
#
loop_
_entity_poly.entity_id
_entity_poly.type
_entity_poly.pdbx_seq_one_letter_code
_entity_poly.pdbx_strand_id
1 'polypeptide(L)'
;MNKYLTKAWGVKLLLCLGVALGGYLLLPYLINFSLDNQVKTSIQSYRYYWSSRLLKIEAEGSLSSYRFAYQNLSPAQQEQMRLYSKKLQNTPDYFRQLNLWLQQQKPASSYLIAGNPYRPGDPQTAYGKRGANLTLLQPQRPTTPSLPTSYLPKLLLPTLNATEVNRAAFAQAKLYIFFNQGLIKNLPSQQKFVKFALGYPFDWVDITLEGLFINGIFIKELPLEISQALEQLPWQKRRLYLQADQYWFAGDTLESIDSLYFGAVNAKLIFSGVFYAH
;
A
#
# COMPACT_ATOMS: atom_id res chain seq x y z
N MET A 1 -43.48 45.56 7.39
CA MET A 1 -42.21 44.80 7.28
C MET A 1 -42.15 43.73 8.36
N ASN A 2 -41.96 42.48 7.96
CA ASN A 2 -42.28 41.30 8.76
C ASN A 2 -41.16 40.99 9.78
N LYS A 3 -41.33 41.38 11.06
CA LYS A 3 -40.36 41.16 12.16
C LYS A 3 -39.96 39.69 12.37
N TYR A 4 -40.74 38.74 11.84
CA TYR A 4 -40.46 37.31 11.92
C TYR A 4 -39.43 36.83 10.88
N LEU A 5 -39.33 37.49 9.71
CA LEU A 5 -38.30 37.14 8.72
C LEU A 5 -36.90 37.50 9.25
N THR A 6 -36.72 38.65 9.88
CA THR A 6 -35.40 39.12 10.33
C THR A 6 -34.80 38.25 11.45
N LYS A 7 -35.62 37.71 12.36
CA LYS A 7 -35.15 36.74 13.38
C LYS A 7 -34.69 35.41 12.77
N ALA A 8 -35.45 34.86 11.83
CA ALA A 8 -35.09 33.60 11.18
C ALA A 8 -33.79 33.71 10.37
N TRP A 9 -33.59 34.84 9.68
CA TRP A 9 -32.33 35.13 8.98
C TRP A 9 -31.16 35.36 9.93
N GLY A 10 -31.37 36.06 11.06
CA GLY A 10 -30.34 36.26 12.08
C GLY A 10 -29.85 34.95 12.70
N VAL A 11 -30.77 34.02 13.01
CA VAL A 11 -30.42 32.68 13.53
C VAL A 11 -29.65 31.85 12.49
N LYS A 12 -30.05 31.89 11.22
CA LYS A 12 -29.32 31.20 10.13
C LYS A 12 -27.91 31.77 9.96
N LEU A 13 -27.75 33.09 9.98
CA LEU A 13 -26.43 33.74 9.88
C LEU A 13 -25.53 33.36 11.06
N LEU A 14 -26.06 33.39 12.28
CA LEU A 14 -25.33 32.97 13.48
C LEU A 14 -24.90 31.49 13.42
N LEU A 15 -25.78 30.61 12.93
CA LEU A 15 -25.43 29.20 12.69
C LEU A 15 -24.33 29.07 11.64
N CYS A 16 -24.41 29.78 10.52
CA CYS A 16 -23.38 29.76 9.48
C CYS A 16 -22.03 30.27 10.01
N LEU A 17 -22.03 31.37 10.77
CA LEU A 17 -20.81 31.91 11.39
C LEU A 17 -20.25 30.97 12.46
N GLY A 18 -21.10 30.35 13.28
CA GLY A 18 -20.69 29.36 14.26
C GLY A 18 -20.05 28.12 13.62
N VAL A 19 -20.64 27.61 12.54
CA VAL A 19 -20.08 26.49 11.76
C VAL A 19 -18.77 26.90 11.07
N ALA A 20 -18.71 28.09 10.49
CA ALA A 20 -17.50 28.60 9.83
C ALA A 20 -16.35 28.79 10.84
N LEU A 21 -16.63 29.39 12.00
CA LEU A 21 -15.66 29.58 13.07
C LEU A 21 -15.18 28.24 13.64
N GLY A 22 -16.11 27.30 13.88
CA GLY A 22 -15.77 25.94 14.32
C GLY A 22 -14.90 25.21 13.30
N GLY A 23 -15.25 25.30 12.01
CA GLY A 23 -14.45 24.76 10.91
C GLY A 23 -13.04 25.36 10.85
N TYR A 24 -12.93 26.69 10.96
CA TYR A 24 -11.66 27.41 10.96
C TYR A 24 -10.75 26.98 12.11
N LEU A 25 -11.30 26.85 13.32
CA LEU A 25 -10.54 26.45 14.51
C LEU A 25 -10.14 24.96 14.48
N LEU A 26 -10.93 24.09 13.85
CA LEU A 26 -10.65 22.66 13.73
C LEU A 26 -9.71 22.32 12.57
N LEU A 27 -9.69 23.13 11.51
CA LEU A 27 -8.91 22.88 10.30
C LEU A 27 -7.42 22.55 10.58
N PRO A 28 -6.69 23.27 11.46
CA PRO A 28 -5.29 22.98 11.75
C PRO A 28 -5.07 21.63 12.45
N TYR A 29 -6.07 21.11 13.17
CA TYR A 29 -6.01 19.79 13.78
C TYR A 29 -6.32 18.66 12.78
N LEU A 30 -7.08 18.99 11.74
CA LEU A 30 -7.53 18.04 10.72
C LEU A 30 -6.57 17.96 9.54
N ILE A 31 -5.87 19.04 9.22
CA ILE A 31 -4.91 19.13 8.11
C ILE A 31 -3.58 19.64 8.66
N ASN A 32 -2.54 18.82 8.52
CA ASN A 32 -1.19 19.13 8.97
C ASN A 32 -0.27 19.27 7.76
N PHE A 33 0.35 20.44 7.62
CA PHE A 33 1.51 20.61 6.76
C PHE A 33 2.75 20.18 7.52
N SER A 34 3.60 19.35 6.91
CA SER A 34 4.80 18.86 7.58
C SER A 34 5.94 18.67 6.60
N LEU A 35 7.14 19.00 7.06
CA LEU A 35 8.39 18.61 6.43
C LEU A 35 8.88 17.31 7.06
N ASP A 36 9.29 16.35 6.25
CA ASP A 36 9.90 15.11 6.72
C ASP A 36 11.41 15.14 6.61
N ASN A 37 12.07 15.50 7.71
CA ASN A 37 13.52 15.58 7.81
C ASN A 37 14.19 14.22 8.04
N GLN A 38 13.44 13.11 7.98
CA GLN A 38 13.98 11.81 8.34
C GLN A 38 14.66 11.14 7.14
N VAL A 39 15.95 10.89 7.27
CA VAL A 39 16.75 10.29 6.19
C VAL A 39 16.46 8.80 6.01
N LYS A 40 16.44 8.02 7.09
CA LYS A 40 16.38 6.54 7.04
C LYS A 40 14.96 5.95 7.12
N THR A 41 14.01 6.69 7.67
CA THR A 41 12.63 6.21 7.94
C THR A 41 11.59 6.85 7.03
N SER A 42 12.02 7.67 6.07
CA SER A 42 11.15 8.23 5.04
C SER A 42 11.25 7.45 3.73
N ILE A 43 10.44 7.86 2.76
CA ILE A 43 10.48 7.49 1.34
C ILE A 43 11.64 8.25 0.69
N GLN A 44 11.57 9.59 0.79
CA GLN A 44 12.60 10.52 0.39
C GLN A 44 12.68 11.63 1.45
N SER A 45 13.87 11.87 1.95
CA SER A 45 14.11 12.88 2.99
C SER A 45 13.89 14.30 2.47
N TYR A 46 13.60 15.21 3.40
CA TYR A 46 13.36 16.64 3.18
C TYR A 46 12.18 16.95 2.26
N ARG A 47 11.17 16.06 2.25
CA ARG A 47 9.95 16.25 1.47
C ARG A 47 8.85 16.92 2.29
N TYR A 48 8.16 17.88 1.68
CA TYR A 48 6.94 18.46 2.23
C TYR A 48 5.71 17.63 1.85
N TYR A 49 4.78 17.51 2.79
CA TYR A 49 3.47 16.94 2.50
C TYR A 49 2.36 17.53 3.36
N TRP A 50 1.15 17.34 2.88
CA TRP A 50 -0.08 17.58 3.64
C TRP A 50 -0.59 16.24 4.14
N SER A 51 -0.90 16.14 5.42
CA SER A 51 -1.50 14.94 5.99
C SER A 51 -2.79 15.27 6.72
N SER A 52 -3.70 14.32 6.78
CA SER A 52 -4.98 14.51 7.46
C SER A 52 -5.44 13.24 8.14
N ARG A 53 -5.91 13.38 9.39
CA ARG A 53 -6.56 12.28 10.12
C ARG A 53 -7.94 11.92 9.54
N LEU A 54 -8.50 12.80 8.70
CA LEU A 54 -9.74 12.51 7.98
C LEU A 54 -9.53 11.53 6.82
N LEU A 55 -8.30 11.45 6.31
CA LEU A 55 -7.92 10.46 5.32
C LEU A 55 -7.73 9.11 6.03
N LYS A 56 -8.83 8.37 6.12
CA LYS A 56 -8.79 6.99 6.62
C LYS A 56 -7.94 6.12 5.70
N ILE A 57 -7.28 5.12 6.29
CA ILE A 57 -6.67 4.08 5.47
C ILE A 57 -7.74 3.30 4.74
N GLU A 58 -7.47 2.98 3.47
CA GLU A 58 -8.38 2.21 2.65
C GLU A 58 -8.27 0.72 2.97
N ALA A 59 -9.37 -0.01 2.79
CA ALA A 59 -9.37 -1.46 3.01
C ALA A 59 -8.68 -2.24 1.88
N GLU A 60 -8.50 -1.64 0.71
CA GLU A 60 -7.89 -2.24 -0.47
C GLU A 60 -7.12 -1.19 -1.28
N GLY A 61 -6.08 -1.64 -1.98
CA GLY A 61 -5.30 -0.83 -2.92
C GLY A 61 -5.33 -1.39 -4.34
N SER A 62 -4.60 -0.76 -5.26
CA SER A 62 -4.56 -1.20 -6.66
C SER A 62 -4.06 -2.64 -6.82
N LEU A 63 -3.06 -3.03 -6.02
CA LEU A 63 -2.46 -4.37 -6.07
C LEU A 63 -3.37 -5.46 -5.47
N SER A 64 -4.34 -5.09 -4.63
CA SER A 64 -5.28 -6.03 -4.02
C SER A 64 -6.20 -6.69 -5.06
N SER A 65 -6.38 -6.05 -6.23
CA SER A 65 -7.13 -6.63 -7.36
C SER A 65 -6.51 -7.91 -7.92
N TYR A 66 -5.18 -8.10 -7.77
CA TYR A 66 -4.47 -9.28 -8.26
C TYR A 66 -4.55 -10.48 -7.31
N ARG A 67 -4.97 -10.28 -6.06
CA ARG A 67 -5.04 -11.30 -5.00
C ARG A 67 -5.73 -12.58 -5.46
N PHE A 68 -6.93 -12.45 -6.02
CA PHE A 68 -7.72 -13.61 -6.44
C PHE A 68 -7.11 -14.33 -7.64
N ALA A 69 -6.59 -13.58 -8.62
CA ALA A 69 -5.92 -14.17 -9.76
C ALA A 69 -4.70 -14.97 -9.30
N TYR A 70 -3.86 -14.35 -8.46
CA TYR A 70 -2.65 -14.94 -7.94
C TYR A 70 -2.90 -16.19 -7.09
N GLN A 71 -3.92 -16.18 -6.23
CA GLN A 71 -4.30 -17.34 -5.41
C GLN A 71 -4.74 -18.55 -6.23
N ASN A 72 -5.37 -18.33 -7.39
CA ASN A 72 -5.86 -19.40 -8.25
C ASN A 72 -4.80 -19.96 -9.22
N LEU A 73 -3.62 -19.33 -9.30
CA LEU A 73 -2.50 -19.86 -10.07
C LEU A 73 -1.86 -21.05 -9.34
N SER A 74 -1.42 -22.05 -10.11
CA SER A 74 -0.57 -23.13 -9.58
C SER A 74 0.76 -22.56 -9.04
N PRO A 75 1.49 -23.26 -8.15
CA PRO A 75 2.76 -22.77 -7.63
C PRO A 75 3.77 -22.37 -8.72
N ALA A 76 3.87 -23.15 -9.79
CA ALA A 76 4.73 -22.84 -10.93
C ALA A 76 4.30 -21.57 -11.67
N GLN A 77 2.99 -21.36 -11.86
CA GLN A 77 2.47 -20.14 -12.45
C GLN A 77 2.64 -18.93 -11.53
N GLN A 78 2.52 -19.09 -10.20
CA GLN A 78 2.81 -18.01 -9.25
C GLN A 78 4.27 -17.56 -9.35
N GLU A 79 5.21 -18.51 -9.50
CA GLU A 79 6.61 -18.21 -9.74
C GLU A 79 6.85 -17.47 -11.07
N GLN A 80 6.25 -17.98 -12.16
CA GLN A 80 6.30 -17.30 -13.46
C GLN A 80 5.74 -15.88 -13.39
N MET A 81 4.64 -15.67 -12.66
CA MET A 81 4.06 -14.34 -12.47
C MET A 81 5.04 -13.41 -11.77
N ARG A 82 5.70 -13.85 -10.69
CA ARG A 82 6.71 -13.06 -9.98
C ARG A 82 7.87 -12.68 -10.88
N LEU A 83 8.46 -13.66 -11.58
CA LEU A 83 9.59 -13.40 -12.48
C LEU A 83 9.21 -12.46 -13.63
N TYR A 84 8.04 -12.66 -14.24
CA TYR A 84 7.54 -11.82 -15.30
C TYR A 84 7.24 -10.40 -14.82
N SER A 85 6.61 -10.29 -13.65
CA SER A 85 6.32 -9.04 -12.97
C SER A 85 7.61 -8.25 -12.64
N LYS A 86 8.69 -8.90 -12.17
CA LYS A 86 9.99 -8.26 -11.98
C LYS A 86 10.56 -7.76 -13.32
N LYS A 87 10.57 -8.62 -14.35
CA LYS A 87 11.07 -8.26 -15.69
C LYS A 87 10.38 -7.02 -16.27
N LEU A 88 9.10 -6.82 -15.98
CA LEU A 88 8.32 -5.70 -16.51
C LEU A 88 8.50 -4.37 -15.76
N GLN A 89 9.08 -4.34 -14.56
CA GLN A 89 8.99 -3.24 -13.57
C GLN A 89 9.26 -1.81 -14.10
N ASN A 90 10.07 -1.66 -15.15
CA ASN A 90 10.44 -0.37 -15.73
C ASN A 90 9.73 -0.08 -17.06
N THR A 91 8.74 -0.89 -17.44
CA THR A 91 7.98 -0.71 -18.68
C THR A 91 6.80 0.24 -18.45
N PRO A 92 6.55 1.21 -19.35
CA PRO A 92 5.41 2.13 -19.24
C PRO A 92 4.04 1.42 -19.20
N ASP A 93 3.97 0.24 -19.82
CA ASP A 93 2.77 -0.59 -19.94
C ASP A 93 2.72 -1.75 -18.94
N TYR A 94 3.42 -1.63 -17.81
CA TYR A 94 3.58 -2.66 -16.79
C TYR A 94 2.31 -3.49 -16.52
N PHE A 95 1.25 -2.83 -16.04
CA PHE A 95 0.01 -3.51 -15.65
C PHE A 95 -0.75 -4.04 -16.86
N ARG A 96 -0.63 -3.39 -18.03
CA ARG A 96 -1.25 -3.85 -19.28
C ARG A 96 -0.67 -5.20 -19.69
N GLN A 97 0.65 -5.31 -19.72
CA GLN A 97 1.34 -6.55 -20.10
C GLN A 97 1.09 -7.67 -19.09
N LEU A 98 1.11 -7.36 -17.80
CA LEU A 98 0.83 -8.35 -16.76
C LEU A 98 -0.61 -8.90 -16.84
N ASN A 99 -1.59 -8.03 -17.10
CA ASN A 99 -2.98 -8.45 -17.27
C ASN A 99 -3.17 -9.34 -18.50
N LEU A 100 -2.49 -9.05 -19.62
CA LEU A 100 -2.50 -9.91 -20.80
C LEU A 100 -1.90 -11.29 -20.49
N TRP A 101 -0.80 -11.33 -19.76
CA TRP A 101 -0.20 -12.60 -19.32
C TRP A 101 -1.16 -13.41 -18.45
N LEU A 102 -1.80 -12.78 -17.45
CA LEU A 102 -2.78 -13.45 -16.58
C LEU A 102 -3.99 -14.01 -17.35
N GLN A 103 -4.45 -13.33 -18.40
CA GLN A 103 -5.52 -13.83 -19.26
C GLN A 103 -5.11 -15.10 -20.01
N GLN A 104 -3.86 -15.20 -20.44
CA GLN A 104 -3.33 -16.38 -21.14
C GLN A 104 -3.18 -17.60 -20.20
N GLN A 105 -3.09 -17.38 -18.88
CA GLN A 105 -2.94 -18.46 -17.90
C GLN A 105 -4.26 -19.18 -17.54
N LYS A 106 -5.41 -18.63 -17.92
CA LYS A 106 -6.72 -19.23 -17.59
C LYS A 106 -7.08 -20.34 -18.57
N PRO A 107 -7.60 -21.50 -18.10
CA PRO A 107 -8.30 -22.42 -18.99
C PRO A 107 -9.57 -21.73 -19.54
N ALA A 108 -9.90 -22.01 -20.80
CA ALA A 108 -10.92 -21.33 -21.62
C ALA A 108 -12.37 -21.27 -21.04
N SER A 109 -12.62 -21.82 -19.85
CA SER A 109 -13.94 -21.94 -19.23
C SER A 109 -14.24 -20.94 -18.09
N SER A 110 -13.33 -20.02 -17.74
CA SER A 110 -13.53 -19.07 -16.63
C SER A 110 -13.55 -17.61 -17.10
N TYR A 111 -14.59 -17.29 -17.88
CA TYR A 111 -14.96 -15.92 -18.22
C TYR A 111 -15.33 -15.12 -16.97
N LEU A 112 -15.16 -13.79 -17.07
CA LEU A 112 -15.38 -12.74 -16.06
C LEU A 112 -14.13 -12.33 -15.25
N ILE A 113 -13.16 -11.73 -15.94
CA ILE A 113 -12.57 -10.50 -15.37
C ILE A 113 -13.53 -9.39 -15.79
N ALA A 114 -14.40 -8.96 -14.87
CA ALA A 114 -15.24 -7.79 -15.09
C ALA A 114 -14.38 -6.51 -14.99
N GLY A 115 -13.64 -6.26 -16.06
CA GLY A 115 -13.07 -4.98 -16.44
C GLY A 115 -13.26 -4.90 -17.95
N ASN A 116 -14.11 -3.97 -18.39
CA ASN A 116 -14.59 -3.82 -19.76
C ASN A 116 -13.49 -4.10 -20.82
N PRO A 117 -13.76 -4.86 -21.90
CA PRO A 117 -12.82 -4.96 -23.02
C PRO A 117 -12.64 -3.56 -23.63
N TYR A 118 -11.44 -2.99 -23.51
CA TYR A 118 -11.13 -1.67 -24.08
C TYR A 118 -11.22 -1.73 -25.61
N ARG A 119 -11.92 -0.75 -26.20
CA ARG A 119 -11.97 -0.49 -27.64
C ARG A 119 -10.89 0.55 -28.01
N PRO A 120 -10.16 0.39 -29.13
CA PRO A 120 -9.15 1.35 -29.55
C PRO A 120 -9.79 2.71 -29.85
N GLY A 121 -9.37 3.78 -29.16
CA GLY A 121 -9.76 5.15 -29.49
C GLY A 121 -10.33 6.00 -28.36
N ASP A 122 -10.50 5.47 -27.14
CA ASP A 122 -10.93 6.29 -25.99
C ASP A 122 -9.74 7.06 -25.39
N PRO A 123 -9.71 8.41 -25.47
CA PRO A 123 -8.74 9.22 -24.78
C PRO A 123 -9.17 9.31 -23.30
N GLN A 124 -8.38 8.71 -22.42
CA GLN A 124 -8.60 8.65 -20.97
C GLN A 124 -9.84 7.87 -20.51
N THR A 125 -9.67 6.56 -20.24
CA THR A 125 -10.64 5.80 -19.45
C THR A 125 -9.96 4.98 -18.36
N ALA A 126 -9.91 5.61 -17.18
CA ALA A 126 -10.17 5.02 -15.86
C ALA A 126 -9.51 3.67 -15.53
N TYR A 127 -8.23 3.76 -15.16
CA TYR A 127 -7.56 2.75 -14.33
C TYR A 127 -8.38 2.49 -13.07
N GLY A 128 -8.79 1.22 -12.88
CA GLY A 128 -9.38 0.72 -11.64
C GLY A 128 -10.46 1.62 -11.03
N LYS A 129 -11.62 1.76 -11.69
CA LYS A 129 -12.79 2.32 -11.00
C LYS A 129 -13.02 1.54 -9.70
N ARG A 130 -13.09 2.26 -8.56
CA ARG A 130 -13.87 1.86 -7.37
C ARG A 130 -15.18 1.27 -7.88
N GLY A 131 -15.35 -0.05 -7.82
CA GLY A 131 -16.53 -0.73 -8.37
C GLY A 131 -16.27 -1.87 -9.35
N ALA A 132 -15.02 -2.28 -9.61
CA ALA A 132 -14.77 -3.63 -10.09
C ALA A 132 -15.20 -4.61 -8.99
N ASN A 133 -16.46 -5.02 -9.02
CA ASN A 133 -17.03 -5.93 -8.04
C ASN A 133 -16.48 -7.33 -8.32
N LEU A 134 -15.28 -7.60 -7.81
CA LEU A 134 -14.61 -8.91 -7.83
C LEU A 134 -15.02 -9.77 -6.62
N THR A 135 -16.12 -9.45 -5.93
CA THR A 135 -16.62 -10.32 -4.87
C THR A 135 -17.22 -11.59 -5.48
N LEU A 136 -16.42 -12.65 -5.50
CA LEU A 136 -16.94 -14.00 -5.43
C LEU A 136 -16.31 -14.69 -4.21
N LEU A 137 -17.19 -14.95 -3.24
CA LEU A 137 -17.04 -15.75 -2.02
C LEU A 137 -16.00 -15.26 -1.00
N GLN A 138 -16.43 -15.22 0.26
CA GLN A 138 -15.56 -14.94 1.40
C GLN A 138 -14.37 -15.92 1.40
N PRO A 139 -13.14 -15.45 1.64
CA PRO A 139 -11.97 -16.31 1.61
C PRO A 139 -12.05 -17.37 2.72
N GLN A 140 -11.85 -18.64 2.36
CA GLN A 140 -11.47 -19.63 3.35
C GLN A 140 -10.07 -19.29 3.86
N ARG A 141 -9.97 -19.02 5.16
CA ARG A 141 -8.74 -18.72 5.87
C ARG A 141 -7.73 -19.86 5.64
N PRO A 142 -6.55 -19.62 5.06
CA PRO A 142 -5.49 -20.61 5.06
C PRO A 142 -5.10 -20.91 6.52
N THR A 143 -5.03 -22.19 6.88
CA THR A 143 -4.65 -22.66 8.23
C THR A 143 -3.13 -22.58 8.49
N THR A 144 -2.37 -21.99 7.57
CA THR A 144 -0.91 -21.92 7.67
C THR A 144 -0.46 -20.76 8.58
N PRO A 145 0.48 -20.98 9.52
CA PRO A 145 0.92 -19.93 10.43
C PRO A 145 1.53 -18.75 9.68
N SER A 146 1.02 -17.55 9.98
CA SER A 146 1.61 -16.26 9.62
C SER A 146 3.06 -16.19 10.12
N LEU A 147 3.94 -15.66 9.28
CA LEU A 147 5.30 -15.23 9.63
C LEU A 147 5.33 -14.58 11.02
N PRO A 148 6.04 -15.15 12.01
CA PRO A 148 6.38 -14.40 13.19
C PRO A 148 7.39 -13.34 12.74
N THR A 149 6.99 -12.08 12.78
CA THR A 149 7.83 -10.90 12.47
C THR A 149 9.12 -10.84 13.31
N SER A 150 9.30 -11.77 14.26
CA SER A 150 10.48 -11.99 15.07
C SER A 150 11.69 -12.59 14.34
N TYR A 151 11.56 -13.10 13.11
CA TYR A 151 12.65 -13.82 12.42
C TYR A 151 13.43 -13.02 11.38
N LEU A 152 13.01 -11.78 11.08
CA LEU A 152 13.80 -10.89 10.22
C LEU A 152 14.92 -10.28 11.08
N PRO A 153 16.17 -10.20 10.57
CA PRO A 153 17.29 -9.69 11.34
C PRO A 153 16.96 -8.31 11.89
N LYS A 154 16.91 -8.20 13.22
CA LYS A 154 16.72 -6.94 13.92
C LYS A 154 17.96 -6.08 13.67
N LEU A 155 17.79 -5.09 12.79
CA LEU A 155 18.76 -4.06 12.44
C LEU A 155 20.06 -4.60 11.81
N LEU A 156 20.04 -4.64 10.48
CA LEU A 156 21.21 -4.35 9.68
C LEU A 156 20.87 -3.14 8.81
N LEU A 157 21.71 -2.10 8.87
CA LEU A 157 21.58 -0.92 8.02
C LEU A 157 21.72 -1.34 6.56
N PRO A 158 20.91 -0.82 5.64
CA PRO A 158 20.93 -1.22 4.23
C PRO A 158 22.29 -0.93 3.57
N THR A 159 22.83 -1.90 2.82
CA THR A 159 23.94 -1.66 1.88
C THR A 159 23.46 -1.35 0.46
N LEU A 160 24.25 -0.55 -0.24
CA LEU A 160 23.97 0.19 -1.49
C LEU A 160 23.87 -0.65 -2.79
N ASN A 161 23.75 -1.98 -2.73
CA ASN A 161 23.94 -2.83 -3.91
C ASN A 161 22.67 -3.31 -4.61
N ALA A 162 21.47 -3.06 -4.08
CA ALA A 162 20.22 -3.28 -4.80
C ALA A 162 19.91 -2.05 -5.68
N THR A 163 19.30 -2.22 -6.85
CA THR A 163 19.08 -1.07 -7.77
C THR A 163 17.65 -0.91 -8.28
N GLU A 164 16.75 -1.85 -8.00
CA GLU A 164 15.46 -1.87 -8.70
C GLU A 164 14.24 -1.79 -7.77
N VAL A 165 13.36 -0.83 -8.09
CA VAL A 165 12.05 -0.62 -7.47
C VAL A 165 10.99 -0.50 -8.57
N ASN A 166 9.79 -1.05 -8.34
CA ASN A 166 8.68 -0.96 -9.28
C ASN A 166 7.97 0.39 -9.17
N ARG A 167 8.43 1.36 -9.96
CA ARG A 167 7.84 2.72 -9.97
C ARG A 167 6.36 2.73 -10.31
N ALA A 168 5.88 1.81 -11.15
CA ALA A 168 4.47 1.73 -11.51
C ALA A 168 3.60 1.32 -10.31
N ALA A 169 4.08 0.41 -9.46
CA ALA A 169 3.39 0.03 -8.22
C ALA A 169 3.35 1.21 -7.22
N PHE A 170 4.48 1.89 -7.00
CA PHE A 170 4.55 3.05 -6.11
C PHE A 170 3.70 4.22 -6.58
N ALA A 171 3.62 4.47 -7.90
CA ALA A 171 2.80 5.55 -8.47
C ALA A 171 1.29 5.37 -8.21
N GLN A 172 0.83 4.14 -7.96
CA GLN A 172 -0.58 3.86 -7.64
C GLN A 172 -0.84 3.72 -6.14
N ALA A 173 0.21 3.74 -5.32
CA ALA A 173 0.11 3.52 -3.89
C ALA A 173 -0.18 4.81 -3.14
N LYS A 174 -0.85 4.67 -1.99
CA LYS A 174 -1.16 5.79 -1.11
C LYS A 174 -0.17 5.90 0.03
N LEU A 175 0.08 7.13 0.44
CA LEU A 175 0.99 7.45 1.53
C LEU A 175 0.26 7.61 2.85
N TYR A 176 0.90 7.07 3.88
CA TYR A 176 0.40 7.14 5.25
C TYR A 176 1.52 7.44 6.23
N ILE A 177 1.11 8.01 7.36
CA ILE A 177 1.95 8.27 8.51
C ILE A 177 1.57 7.31 9.62
N PHE A 178 2.58 6.72 10.25
CA PHE A 178 2.44 6.00 11.52
C PHE A 178 3.66 6.28 12.40
N PHE A 179 3.58 5.90 13.67
CA PHE A 179 4.66 6.08 14.63
C PHE A 179 5.24 4.74 15.07
N ASN A 180 6.50 4.76 15.48
CA ASN A 180 7.23 3.62 15.99
C ASN A 180 6.72 3.16 17.36
N GLN A 181 5.49 2.68 17.48
CA GLN A 181 4.96 2.20 18.76
C GLN A 181 5.41 0.77 19.05
N GLY A 182 6.73 0.55 19.15
CA GLY A 182 7.35 -0.75 19.39
C GLY A 182 7.63 -1.59 18.13
N LEU A 183 7.48 -1.00 16.94
CA LEU A 183 7.80 -1.65 15.65
C LEU A 183 9.29 -1.99 15.56
N ILE A 184 10.16 -1.04 15.91
CA ILE A 184 11.60 -1.20 16.02
C ILE A 184 12.04 -0.77 17.42
N LYS A 185 12.54 -1.74 18.20
CA LYS A 185 12.91 -1.56 19.61
C LYS A 185 13.95 -0.46 19.84
N ASN A 186 14.90 -0.29 18.92
CA ASN A 186 16.02 0.64 19.08
C ASN A 186 15.74 2.03 18.50
N LEU A 187 14.51 2.30 18.02
CA LEU A 187 14.09 3.62 17.59
C LEU A 187 13.16 4.27 18.63
N PRO A 188 13.12 5.61 18.75
CA PRO A 188 12.22 6.29 19.67
C PRO A 188 10.75 5.97 19.38
N SER A 189 9.90 5.89 20.41
CA SER A 189 8.49 5.49 20.21
C SER A 189 7.67 6.47 19.36
N GLN A 190 8.08 7.74 19.34
CA GLN A 190 7.48 8.82 18.55
C GLN A 190 8.18 9.02 17.20
N GLN A 191 9.10 8.13 16.82
CA GLN A 191 9.71 8.17 15.49
C GLN A 191 8.60 7.99 14.45
N LYS A 192 8.34 9.05 13.70
CA LYS A 192 7.40 9.05 12.58
C LYS A 192 7.93 8.15 11.46
N PHE A 193 7.04 7.54 10.71
CA PHE A 193 7.32 6.85 9.44
C PHE A 193 6.33 7.37 8.41
N VAL A 194 6.83 7.62 7.20
CA VAL A 194 6.00 8.01 6.05
C VAL A 194 6.28 7.00 4.94
N LYS A 195 5.27 6.19 4.60
CA LYS A 195 5.44 5.03 3.71
C LYS A 195 4.24 4.82 2.80
N PHE A 196 4.47 4.15 1.68
CA PHE A 196 3.42 3.70 0.77
C PHE A 196 2.77 2.42 1.30
N ALA A 197 1.44 2.41 1.41
CA ALA A 197 0.68 1.18 1.63
C ALA A 197 0.57 0.43 0.30
N LEU A 198 1.23 -0.73 0.22
CA LEU A 198 1.25 -1.58 -0.96
C LEU A 198 0.51 -2.89 -0.75
N GLY A 199 0.57 -3.45 0.46
CA GLY A 199 -0.24 -4.60 0.87
C GLY A 199 -1.35 -4.17 1.81
N TYR A 200 -2.55 -4.66 1.54
CA TYR A 200 -3.76 -4.38 2.31
C TYR A 200 -4.26 -5.67 2.96
N PRO A 201 -5.24 -5.60 3.89
CA PRO A 201 -5.83 -6.78 4.49
C PRO A 201 -6.13 -7.87 3.46
N PHE A 202 -5.77 -9.10 3.81
CA PHE A 202 -5.93 -10.30 3.00
C PHE A 202 -5.05 -10.40 1.75
N ASP A 203 -4.12 -9.47 1.51
CA ASP A 203 -3.13 -9.64 0.45
C ASP A 203 -2.02 -10.63 0.85
N TRP A 204 -1.45 -11.29 -0.17
CA TRP A 204 -0.25 -12.10 -0.02
C TRP A 204 0.99 -11.24 -0.17
N VAL A 205 1.93 -11.39 0.76
CA VAL A 205 3.26 -10.81 0.72
C VAL A 205 4.25 -11.96 0.56
N ASP A 206 4.95 -12.01 -0.56
CA ASP A 206 6.01 -12.98 -0.79
C ASP A 206 7.36 -12.28 -0.75
N ILE A 207 8.25 -12.76 0.10
CA ILE A 207 9.62 -12.29 0.24
C ILE A 207 10.52 -13.41 -0.27
N THR A 208 11.23 -13.16 -1.35
CA THR A 208 11.94 -14.20 -2.11
C THR A 208 13.34 -13.72 -2.43
N LEU A 209 14.24 -14.59 -2.89
CA LEU A 209 15.58 -14.12 -3.27
C LEU A 209 15.51 -13.17 -4.47
N GLU A 210 14.45 -13.26 -5.26
CA GLU A 210 14.19 -12.40 -6.41
C GLU A 210 13.70 -11.00 -6.01
N GLY A 211 13.14 -10.83 -4.80
CA GLY A 211 12.54 -9.58 -4.36
C GLY A 211 11.37 -9.71 -3.36
N LEU A 212 10.79 -8.55 -3.06
CA LEU A 212 9.50 -8.40 -2.37
C LEU A 212 8.36 -8.35 -3.39
N PHE A 213 7.31 -9.11 -3.15
CA PHE A 213 6.12 -9.19 -3.99
C PHE A 213 4.83 -9.05 -3.19
N ILE A 214 3.83 -8.37 -3.75
CA ILE A 214 2.46 -8.31 -3.23
C ILE A 214 1.52 -8.92 -4.26
N ASN A 215 0.83 -10.01 -3.93
CA ASN A 215 -0.05 -10.72 -4.86
C ASN A 215 0.64 -11.06 -6.21
N GLY A 216 1.92 -11.46 -6.15
CA GLY A 216 2.73 -11.75 -7.34
C GLY A 216 3.29 -10.53 -8.06
N ILE A 217 2.97 -9.30 -7.62
CA ILE A 217 3.48 -8.04 -8.16
C ILE A 217 4.81 -7.69 -7.48
N PHE A 218 5.88 -7.62 -8.26
CA PHE A 218 7.19 -7.16 -7.82
C PHE A 218 7.11 -5.73 -7.29
N ILE A 219 7.69 -5.49 -6.11
CA ILE A 219 7.75 -4.18 -5.47
C ILE A 219 9.18 -3.63 -5.53
N LYS A 220 10.14 -4.40 -5.05
CA LYS A 220 11.55 -4.01 -5.00
C LYS A 220 12.46 -5.19 -4.72
N GLU A 221 13.72 -5.03 -5.05
CA GLU A 221 14.78 -5.94 -4.64
C GLU A 221 15.01 -5.87 -3.12
N LEU A 222 15.59 -6.94 -2.60
CA LEU A 222 15.91 -7.02 -1.19
C LEU A 222 17.34 -6.51 -0.96
N PRO A 223 17.58 -5.75 0.12
CA PRO A 223 18.93 -5.47 0.61
C PRO A 223 19.72 -6.75 0.80
N LEU A 224 21.03 -6.72 0.53
CA LEU A 224 21.91 -7.90 0.56
C LEU A 224 21.80 -8.67 1.89
N GLU A 225 21.71 -7.94 3.00
CA GLU A 225 21.63 -8.52 4.34
C GLU A 225 20.33 -9.31 4.55
N ILE A 226 19.23 -8.83 3.97
CA ILE A 226 17.94 -9.51 4.02
C ILE A 226 17.98 -10.73 3.10
N SER A 227 18.55 -10.62 1.91
CA SER A 227 18.73 -11.75 0.98
C SER A 227 19.53 -12.89 1.63
N GLN A 228 20.68 -12.57 2.25
CA GLN A 228 21.52 -13.54 2.96
C GLN A 228 20.78 -14.20 4.13
N ALA A 229 20.01 -13.42 4.90
CA ALA A 229 19.20 -13.97 5.99
C ALA A 229 18.08 -14.89 5.47
N LEU A 230 17.50 -14.58 4.31
CA LEU A 230 16.43 -15.36 3.70
C LEU A 230 16.90 -16.70 3.16
N GLU A 231 18.12 -16.80 2.63
CA GLU A 231 18.69 -18.07 2.13
C GLU A 231 18.59 -19.20 3.18
N GLN A 232 18.74 -18.85 4.46
CA GLN A 232 18.68 -19.77 5.59
C GLN A 232 17.25 -20.10 6.06
N LEU A 233 16.23 -19.43 5.53
CA LEU A 233 14.83 -19.61 5.94
C LEU A 233 14.07 -20.54 4.98
N PRO A 234 13.26 -21.51 5.44
CA PRO A 234 12.40 -22.29 4.56
C PRO A 234 11.39 -21.42 3.79
N TRP A 235 11.07 -21.79 2.53
CA TRP A 235 10.16 -21.03 1.65
C TRP A 235 8.81 -20.68 2.31
N GLN A 236 8.21 -21.62 3.06
CA GLN A 236 6.92 -21.42 3.72
C GLN A 236 6.97 -20.27 4.74
N LYS A 237 8.15 -19.97 5.28
CA LYS A 237 8.39 -18.87 6.21
C LYS A 237 8.72 -17.55 5.51
N ARG A 238 8.72 -17.51 4.18
CA ARG A 238 8.98 -16.28 3.40
C ARG A 238 7.72 -15.72 2.75
N ARG A 239 6.56 -16.34 3.01
CA ARG A 239 5.23 -15.89 2.56
C ARG A 239 4.37 -15.49 3.77
N LEU A 240 3.67 -14.38 3.66
CA LEU A 240 2.76 -13.85 4.68
C LEU A 240 1.39 -13.56 4.05
N TYR A 241 0.34 -13.94 4.76
CA TYR A 241 -1.03 -13.51 4.47
C TYR A 241 -1.45 -12.45 5.49
N LEU A 242 -1.74 -11.24 5.00
CA LEU A 242 -2.12 -10.13 5.87
C LEU A 242 -3.49 -10.38 6.50
N GLN A 243 -3.58 -10.22 7.82
CA GLN A 243 -4.86 -10.32 8.53
C GLN A 243 -5.73 -9.08 8.28
N ALA A 244 -6.98 -9.12 8.77
CA ALA A 244 -8.00 -8.09 8.54
C ALA A 244 -7.59 -6.66 8.93
N ASP A 245 -6.65 -6.51 9.87
CA ASP A 245 -6.18 -5.24 10.40
C ASP A 245 -4.69 -4.99 10.11
N GLN A 246 -4.10 -5.72 9.17
CA GLN A 246 -2.69 -5.64 8.84
C GLN A 246 -2.44 -5.06 7.46
N TYR A 247 -1.41 -4.22 7.38
CA TYR A 247 -0.98 -3.54 6.18
C TYR A 247 0.52 -3.73 5.96
N TRP A 248 0.93 -3.76 4.70
CA TRP A 248 2.34 -3.80 4.32
C TRP A 248 2.75 -2.46 3.70
N PHE A 249 3.67 -1.80 4.40
CA PHE A 249 4.24 -0.52 4.04
C PHE A 249 5.64 -0.67 3.45
N ALA A 250 5.92 0.02 2.35
CA ALA A 250 7.27 0.12 1.79
C ALA A 250 7.67 1.58 1.51
N GLY A 251 8.97 1.85 1.57
CA GLY A 251 9.53 3.03 0.90
C GLY A 251 9.92 2.71 -0.54
N ASP A 252 9.96 3.74 -1.37
CA ASP A 252 10.37 3.72 -2.78
C ASP A 252 11.90 3.80 -2.97
N THR A 253 12.64 3.93 -1.88
CA THR A 253 14.09 3.80 -1.82
C THR A 253 14.47 2.49 -1.14
N LEU A 254 15.64 1.95 -1.49
CA LEU A 254 16.12 0.69 -0.91
C LEU A 254 16.67 0.86 0.50
N GLU A 255 17.10 2.07 0.84
CA GLU A 255 17.58 2.45 2.17
C GLU A 255 16.45 2.64 3.18
N SER A 256 15.21 2.66 2.71
CA SER A 256 14.03 2.86 3.54
C SER A 256 13.86 1.71 4.55
N ILE A 257 13.91 2.06 5.83
CA ILE A 257 13.42 1.19 6.89
C ILE A 257 11.89 1.12 6.80
N ASP A 258 11.35 -0.05 6.43
CA ASP A 258 9.93 -0.30 6.23
C ASP A 258 9.48 -1.70 6.70
N SER A 259 8.36 -2.23 6.18
CA SER A 259 7.79 -3.50 6.64
C SER A 259 8.69 -4.71 6.39
N LEU A 260 9.72 -4.59 5.55
CA LEU A 260 10.78 -5.59 5.49
C LEU A 260 11.56 -5.74 6.82
N TYR A 261 11.58 -4.70 7.65
CA TYR A 261 12.33 -4.70 8.92
C TYR A 261 11.43 -4.89 10.13
N PHE A 262 10.20 -4.36 10.10
CA PHE A 262 9.26 -4.44 11.24
C PHE A 262 8.01 -5.28 10.97
N GLY A 263 7.86 -5.85 9.78
CA GLY A 263 6.72 -6.66 9.39
C GLY A 263 5.45 -5.84 9.14
N ALA A 264 4.31 -6.52 9.12
CA ALA A 264 3.03 -5.88 8.88
C ALA A 264 2.65 -4.91 10.02
N VAL A 265 2.06 -3.77 9.65
CA VAL A 265 1.63 -2.72 10.58
C VAL A 265 0.13 -2.85 10.84
N ASN A 266 -0.25 -2.78 12.11
CA ASN A 266 -1.66 -2.80 12.50
C ASN A 266 -2.34 -1.48 12.15
N ALA A 267 -3.59 -1.54 11.66
CA ALA A 267 -4.43 -0.40 11.33
C ALA A 267 -4.46 0.68 12.43
N LYS A 268 -4.44 0.25 13.70
CA LYS A 268 -4.50 1.13 14.88
C LYS A 268 -3.27 2.02 15.05
N LEU A 269 -2.14 1.64 14.47
CA LEU A 269 -0.90 2.41 14.53
C LEU A 269 -0.85 3.53 13.48
N ILE A 270 -1.78 3.49 12.52
CA ILE A 270 -1.81 4.40 11.37
C ILE A 270 -2.48 5.69 11.80
N PHE A 271 -1.71 6.77 11.71
CA PHE A 271 -2.09 8.06 12.26
C PHE A 271 -2.86 8.92 11.26
N SER A 272 -2.39 9.00 10.02
CA SER A 272 -3.01 9.85 8.99
C SER A 272 -2.67 9.38 7.58
N GLY A 273 -3.57 9.68 6.64
CA GLY A 273 -3.24 9.65 5.21
C GLY A 273 -2.54 10.93 4.78
N VAL A 274 -1.77 10.83 3.68
CA VAL A 274 -0.98 11.92 3.12
C VAL A 274 -1.48 12.26 1.72
N PHE A 275 -1.69 13.55 1.46
CA PHE A 275 -1.88 14.06 0.11
C PHE A 275 -0.53 14.16 -0.58
N TYR A 276 -0.41 13.41 -1.66
CA TYR A 276 0.74 13.43 -2.53
C TYR A 276 0.36 14.16 -3.81
N ALA A 277 0.94 15.35 -4.02
CA ALA A 277 0.94 15.97 -5.34
C ALA A 277 2.14 15.39 -6.11
N HIS A 278 1.86 14.74 -7.24
CA HIS A 278 2.87 14.30 -8.21
C HIS A 278 3.48 15.51 -8.91
#